data_AF-A0A940TNE5-F1
#
_entry.id   AF-A0A940TNE5-F1
#
_cell.length_a   1.000
_cell.length_b   1.000
_cell.length_c   1.000
_cell.angle_alpha   90.00
_cell.angle_beta   90.00
_cell.angle_gamma   90.00
#
_symmetry.space_group_name_H-M   'P 1'
#
loop_
_entity.id
_entity.type
_entity.pdbx_description
1 polymer ?
#
loop_
_entity_poly.entity_id
_entity_poly.type
_entity_poly.pdbx_seq_one_letter_code
_entity_poly.pdbx_strand_id
1 'polypeptide(L)'
;MIKRLLLFLLPVLFLLTCQVSEEEKIFQTLSRRQEALQKRDLSLYLSCISKSYQDKEEDVSRLQKRIEGYFKTFDRITYSSWDRSVQTDGETSTVIQR
;
A
#
# COMPACT_ATOMS: atom_id res chain seq x y z
N MET A 1 -40.53 21.15 -16.85
CA MET A 1 -39.98 21.15 -15.47
C MET A 1 -39.01 19.99 -15.21
N ILE A 2 -39.20 18.79 -15.77
CA ILE A 2 -38.34 17.60 -15.55
C ILE A 2 -36.86 17.77 -15.96
N LYS A 3 -36.57 18.49 -17.07
CA LYS A 3 -35.19 18.71 -17.54
C LYS A 3 -34.32 19.55 -16.57
N ARG A 4 -34.93 20.41 -15.75
CA ARG A 4 -34.21 21.21 -14.74
C ARG A 4 -33.90 20.41 -13.47
N LEU A 5 -34.72 19.40 -13.16
CA LEU A 5 -34.51 18.52 -12.00
C LEU A 5 -33.33 17.56 -12.22
N LEU A 6 -33.19 17.02 -13.44
CA LEU A 6 -32.06 16.16 -13.84
C LEU A 6 -30.72 16.90 -13.80
N LEU A 7 -30.69 18.19 -14.14
CA LEU A 7 -29.47 19.01 -14.08
C LEU A 7 -29.00 19.27 -12.64
N PHE A 8 -29.94 19.26 -11.68
CA PHE A 8 -29.65 19.43 -10.24
C PHE A 8 -29.18 18.14 -9.55
N LEU A 9 -29.47 16.96 -10.12
CA LEU A 9 -29.02 15.66 -9.59
C LEU A 9 -27.58 15.31 -9.98
N LEU A 10 -27.06 15.87 -11.07
CA LEU A 10 -25.69 15.63 -11.55
C LEU A 10 -24.59 16.06 -10.55
N PRO A 11 -24.66 17.23 -9.87
CA PRO A 11 -23.65 17.60 -8.86
C PRO A 11 -23.76 16.77 -7.56
N VAL A 12 -24.93 16.22 -7.24
CA VAL A 12 -25.13 15.36 -6.05
C VAL A 12 -24.41 14.02 -6.22
N LEU A 13 -24.31 13.50 -7.45
CA LEU A 13 -23.53 12.29 -7.74
C LEU A 13 -22.02 12.46 -7.51
N PHE A 14 -21.48 13.68 -7.63
CA PHE A 14 -20.06 13.94 -7.41
C PHE A 14 -19.66 13.91 -5.91
N LEU A 15 -20.61 14.00 -4.99
CA LEU A 15 -20.34 13.89 -3.55
C LEU A 15 -20.18 12.43 -3.08
N LEU A 16 -20.43 11.45 -3.95
CA LEU A 16 -20.24 10.02 -3.69
C LEU A 16 -18.83 9.53 -4.09
N THR A 17 -17.88 10.41 -4.41
CA THR A 17 -16.49 9.99 -4.54
C THR A 17 -16.02 9.51 -3.17
N CYS A 18 -15.97 8.19 -3.00
CA CYS A 18 -15.45 7.53 -1.81
C CYS A 18 -14.00 7.99 -1.63
N GLN A 19 -13.78 8.98 -0.75
CA GLN A 19 -12.44 9.41 -0.40
C GLN A 19 -11.80 8.25 0.37
N VAL A 20 -10.90 7.53 -0.29
CA VAL A 20 -10.10 6.48 0.33
C VAL A 20 -9.26 7.14 1.41
N SER A 21 -9.44 6.73 2.67
CA SER A 21 -8.67 7.24 3.80
C SER A 21 -7.18 6.89 3.63
N GLU A 22 -6.30 7.67 4.26
CA GLU A 22 -4.86 7.34 4.27
C GLU A 22 -4.60 5.96 4.89
N GLU A 23 -5.36 5.61 5.93
CA GLU A 23 -5.33 4.29 6.54
C GLU A 23 -5.63 3.18 5.51
N GLU A 24 -6.68 3.32 4.70
CA GLU A 24 -7.02 2.35 3.66
C GLU A 24 -5.91 2.26 2.60
N LYS A 25 -5.27 3.38 2.21
CA LYS A 25 -4.12 3.35 1.28
C LYS A 25 -2.92 2.60 1.87
N ILE A 26 -2.68 2.75 3.17
CA ILE A 26 -1.64 2.01 3.89
C ILE A 26 -1.96 0.51 3.85
N PHE A 27 -3.20 0.12 4.19
CA PHE A 27 -3.64 -1.27 4.12
C PHE A 27 -3.54 -1.88 2.71
N GLN A 28 -3.87 -1.11 1.68
CA GLN A 28 -3.71 -1.52 0.28
C GLN A 28 -2.24 -1.74 -0.08
N THR A 29 -1.34 -0.86 0.36
CA THR A 29 0.11 -1.00 0.15
C THR A 29 0.65 -2.24 0.84
N LEU A 30 0.23 -2.51 2.08
CA LEU A 30 0.62 -3.71 2.81
C LEU A 30 0.08 -5.00 2.17
N SER A 31 -1.14 -4.97 1.67
CA SER A 31 -1.75 -6.09 0.95
C SER A 31 -1.02 -6.38 -0.37
N ARG A 32 -0.65 -5.33 -1.12
CA ARG A 32 0.19 -5.44 -2.32
C ARG A 32 1.57 -6.04 -2.01
N ARG A 33 2.19 -5.64 -0.90
CA ARG A 33 3.46 -6.21 -0.45
C ARG A 33 3.31 -7.71 -0.11
N GLN A 34 2.23 -8.09 0.58
CA GLN A 34 1.94 -9.50 0.86
C GLN A 34 1.76 -10.31 -0.44
N GLU A 35 0.98 -9.79 -1.38
CA GLU A 35 0.79 -10.41 -2.70
C GLU A 35 2.12 -10.59 -3.43
N ALA A 36 2.98 -9.57 -3.44
CA ALA A 36 4.29 -9.62 -4.07
C ALA A 36 5.17 -10.74 -3.50
N LEU A 37 5.15 -10.94 -2.17
CA LEU A 37 5.87 -12.03 -1.52
C LEU A 37 5.30 -13.39 -1.94
N GLN A 38 3.98 -13.55 -1.84
CA GLN A 38 3.31 -14.82 -2.15
C GLN A 38 3.48 -15.23 -3.62
N LYS A 39 3.46 -14.27 -4.54
CA LYS A 39 3.65 -14.49 -5.98
C LYS A 39 5.12 -14.46 -6.42
N ARG A 40 6.06 -14.14 -5.52
CA ARG A 40 7.47 -13.88 -5.83
C ARG A 40 7.64 -12.82 -6.95
N ASP A 41 6.80 -11.80 -6.94
CA ASP A 41 6.88 -10.67 -7.88
C ASP A 41 7.74 -9.53 -7.31
N LEU A 42 9.01 -9.51 -7.72
CA LEU A 42 9.98 -8.52 -7.25
C LEU A 42 9.58 -7.09 -7.64
N SER A 43 9.02 -6.91 -8.84
CA SER A 43 8.60 -5.60 -9.34
C SER A 43 7.47 -5.04 -8.48
N LEU A 44 6.48 -5.88 -8.18
CA LEU A 44 5.37 -5.51 -7.31
C LEU A 44 5.85 -5.18 -5.89
N TYR A 45 6.82 -5.93 -5.36
CA TYR A 45 7.40 -5.63 -4.05
C TYR A 45 8.06 -4.26 -4.03
N LEU A 46 8.93 -3.98 -4.99
CA LEU A 46 9.68 -2.72 -5.07
C LEU A 46 8.77 -1.52 -5.31
N SER A 47 7.61 -1.72 -5.95
CA SER A 47 6.59 -0.66 -6.10
C SER A 47 6.01 -0.16 -4.76
N CYS A 48 6.15 -0.93 -3.68
CA CYS A 48 5.70 -0.57 -2.34
C CYS A 48 6.75 0.25 -1.56
N ILE A 49 7.97 0.38 -2.07
CA ILE A 49 9.10 0.99 -1.37
C ILE A 49 9.33 2.40 -1.89
N SER A 50 9.45 3.37 -0.98
CA SER A 50 9.79 4.74 -1.37
C SER A 50 11.18 4.80 -2.02
N LYS A 51 11.33 5.67 -3.03
CA LYS A 51 12.64 5.98 -3.62
C LYS A 51 13.59 6.66 -2.62
N SER A 52 13.03 7.30 -1.59
CA SER A 52 13.77 7.91 -0.48
C SER A 52 13.88 7.00 0.74
N TYR A 53 13.66 5.69 0.57
CA TYR A 53 13.75 4.73 1.67
C TYR A 53 15.14 4.78 2.32
N GLN A 54 15.11 4.98 3.63
CA GLN A 54 16.26 4.92 4.52
C GLN A 54 15.78 4.30 5.83
N ASP A 55 16.31 3.14 6.19
CA ASP A 55 16.08 2.52 7.49
C ASP A 55 17.42 2.07 8.07
N LYS A 56 17.79 2.63 9.22
CA LYS A 56 19.14 2.47 9.80
C LYS A 56 20.22 2.82 8.76
N GLU A 57 21.06 1.86 8.40
CA GLU A 57 22.14 1.98 7.41
C GLU A 57 21.78 1.37 6.04
N GLU A 58 20.50 1.10 5.79
CA GLU A 58 20.01 0.50 4.57
C GLU A 58 19.27 1.53 3.70
N ASP A 59 19.80 1.76 2.50
CA ASP A 59 19.14 2.51 1.44
C ASP A 59 18.31 1.59 0.52
N VAL A 60 17.57 2.19 -0.41
CA VAL A 60 16.76 1.46 -1.40
C VAL A 60 17.57 0.45 -2.24
N SER A 61 18.83 0.75 -2.56
CA SER A 61 19.68 -0.11 -3.39
C SER A 61 20.12 -1.37 -2.64
N ARG A 62 20.46 -1.22 -1.36
CA ARG A 62 20.81 -2.33 -0.45
C ARG A 62 19.58 -3.20 -0.18
N LEU A 63 18.43 -2.58 0.09
CA LEU A 63 17.15 -3.29 0.24
C LEU A 63 16.82 -4.11 -1.01
N GLN A 64 16.92 -3.51 -2.20
CA GLN A 64 16.62 -4.19 -3.45
C GLN A 64 17.48 -5.45 -3.64
N LYS A 65 18.80 -5.35 -3.43
CA LYS A 65 19.72 -6.50 -3.52
C LYS A 65 19.35 -7.61 -2.54
N ARG A 66 18.99 -7.26 -1.29
CA ARG A 66 18.60 -8.23 -0.26
C ARG A 66 17.32 -8.98 -0.66
N ILE A 67 16.29 -8.25 -1.08
CA ILE A 67 15.00 -8.85 -1.45
C ILE A 67 15.13 -9.68 -2.74
N GLU A 68 15.90 -9.21 -3.72
CA GLU A 68 16.23 -9.99 -4.92
C GLU A 68 16.91 -11.32 -4.55
N GLY A 69 17.82 -11.31 -3.58
CA GLY A 69 18.45 -12.52 -3.05
C GLY A 69 17.44 -13.51 -2.47
N TYR A 70 16.48 -13.05 -1.67
CA TYR A 70 15.41 -13.90 -1.15
C TYR A 70 14.55 -14.51 -2.26
N PHE A 71 14.18 -13.71 -3.27
CA PHE A 71 13.31 -14.16 -4.36
C PHE A 71 14.02 -15.17 -5.26
N LYS A 72 15.36 -15.09 -5.39
CA LYS A 72 16.16 -16.09 -6.11
C LYS A 72 16.38 -17.38 -5.31
N THR A 73 16.47 -17.29 -3.99
CA THR A 73 16.84 -18.41 -3.12
C THR A 73 15.65 -19.29 -2.75
N PHE A 74 14.50 -18.68 -2.47
CA PHE A 74 13.33 -19.42 -1.98
C PHE A 74 12.34 -19.71 -3.11
N ASP A 75 12.04 -20.99 -3.33
CA ASP A 75 11.04 -21.42 -4.31
C ASP A 75 9.62 -21.02 -3.91
N ARG A 76 9.37 -20.89 -2.61
CA ARG A 76 8.09 -20.46 -2.03
C ARG A 76 8.33 -19.52 -0.86
N ILE A 77 7.58 -18.43 -0.84
CA ILE A 77 7.54 -17.48 0.28
C ILE A 77 6.11 -17.46 0.80
N THR A 78 5.91 -17.84 2.06
CA THR A 78 4.61 -17.71 2.74
C THR A 78 4.69 -16.53 3.67
N TYR A 79 3.78 -15.57 3.48
CA TYR A 79 3.66 -14.38 4.31
C TYR A 79 2.19 -14.14 4.63
N SER A 80 1.93 -13.90 5.91
CA SER A 80 0.61 -13.61 6.46
C SER A 80 0.76 -12.49 7.49
N SER A 81 -0.25 -11.63 7.58
CA SER A 81 -0.34 -10.60 8.61
C SER A 81 -1.74 -10.59 9.21
N TRP A 82 -1.81 -10.41 10.52
CA TRP A 82 -3.04 -10.29 11.30
C TRP A 82 -2.91 -9.09 12.25
N ASP A 83 -4.02 -8.62 12.80
CA ASP A 83 -4.07 -7.63 13.89
C ASP A 83 -3.16 -6.39 13.70
N ARG A 84 -3.21 -5.82 12.50
CA ARG A 84 -2.51 -4.59 12.17
C ARG A 84 -3.31 -3.38 12.64
N SER A 85 -2.61 -2.42 13.20
CA SER A 85 -3.14 -1.09 13.54
C SER A 85 -2.26 -0.01 12.93
N VAL A 86 -2.87 1.11 12.56
CA VAL A 86 -2.17 2.29 12.06
C VAL A 86 -2.24 3.37 13.12
N GLN A 87 -1.08 3.89 13.53
CA GLN A 87 -0.97 5.05 14.40
C GLN A 87 -0.41 6.20 13.58
N THR A 88 -1.13 7.32 13.53
CA THR A 88 -0.73 8.50 12.75
C THR A 88 -0.32 9.62 13.69
N ASP A 89 0.87 10.18 13.46
CA ASP A 89 1.41 11.36 14.11
C ASP A 89 1.82 12.38 13.04
N GLY A 90 1.03 13.44 12.91
CA GLY A 90 1.17 14.43 11.84
C GLY A 90 1.11 13.80 10.45
N GLU A 91 2.19 13.92 9.69
CA GLU A 91 2.31 13.40 8.32
C GLU A 91 2.85 11.95 8.26
N THR A 92 3.16 11.34 9.40
CA THR A 92 3.75 10.00 9.47
C THR A 92 2.76 9.02 10.06
N SER A 93 2.64 7.86 9.41
CA SER A 93 1.87 6.73 9.93
C SER A 93 2.78 5.53 10.20
N THR A 94 2.64 4.95 11.39
CA THR A 94 3.34 3.74 11.82
C THR A 94 2.37 2.57 11.84
N VAL A 95 2.74 1.48 11.18
CA VAL A 95 1.98 0.23 11.20
C VAL A 95 2.52 -0.65 12.32
N ILE A 96 1.65 -1.02 13.26
CA ILE A 96 1.96 -1.95 14.35
C ILE A 96 1.24 -3.26 14.06
N GLN A 97 1.98 -4.36 14.07
CA GLN A 97 1.44 -5.73 13.98
C GLN A 97 1.67 -6.45 15.32
N ARG A 98 0.63 -7.10 15.86
CA ARG A 98 0.66 -7.80 17.16
C ARG A 98 0.63 -9.31 17.01
#